data_AF-A0A0N4WTL5-F1
#
_entry.id   AF-A0A0N4WTL5-F1
#
_cell.length_a   1.000
_cell.length_b   1.000
_cell.length_c   1.000
_cell.angle_alpha   90.00
_cell.angle_beta   90.00
_cell.angle_gamma   90.00
#
_symmetry.space_group_name_H-M   'P 1'
#
loop_
_entity.id
_entity.type
_entity.pdbx_description
1 polymer ?
#
loop_
_entity_poly.entity_id
_entity_poly.type
_entity_poly.pdbx_seq_one_letter_code
_entity_poly.pdbx_strand_id
1 'polypeptide(L)'
;MSSAFSLKAIKQKLTRNLNCLFGLIAEAEEYHTQWQFPTVLKGLQQFLTTKPIIVQELCEKLETQKESAWKIGRILINICSTLV
;
A
#
# COMPACT_ATOMS: atom_id res chain seq x y z
N MET A 1 11.23 -42.76 21.86
CA MET A 1 10.80 -42.20 23.16
C MET A 1 9.77 -41.11 22.88
N SER A 2 8.48 -41.37 23.08
CA SER A 2 7.42 -40.39 22.87
C SER A 2 7.48 -39.34 23.98
N SER A 3 7.94 -38.12 23.68
CA SER A 3 7.90 -37.02 24.64
C SER A 3 6.44 -36.80 25.04
N ALA A 4 6.12 -36.93 26.32
CA ALA A 4 4.77 -36.70 26.82
C ALA A 4 4.27 -35.33 26.35
N PHE A 5 3.14 -35.32 25.65
CA PHE A 5 2.51 -34.12 25.14
C PHE A 5 2.12 -33.22 26.32
N SER A 6 2.95 -32.23 26.61
CA SER A 6 2.73 -31.31 27.71
C SER A 6 2.00 -30.07 27.19
N LEU A 7 0.70 -30.00 27.45
CA LEU A 7 -0.14 -28.82 27.18
C LEU A 7 0.48 -27.53 27.76
N LYS A 8 1.15 -27.64 28.90
CA LYS A 8 1.87 -26.53 29.53
C LYS A 8 3.02 -26.01 28.66
N ALA A 9 3.81 -26.92 28.10
CA ALA A 9 4.92 -26.57 27.22
C ALA A 9 4.44 -25.95 25.90
N ILE A 10 3.34 -26.46 25.33
CA ILE A 10 2.73 -25.93 24.11
C ILE A 10 2.14 -24.54 24.36
N LYS A 11 1.43 -24.34 25.47
CA LYS A 11 0.91 -23.02 25.87
C LYS A 11 2.05 -22.01 26.01
N GLN A 12 3.13 -22.38 26.68
CA GLN A 12 4.30 -21.50 26.85
C GLN A 12 4.98 -21.17 25.52
N LYS A 13 5.09 -22.15 24.60
CA LYS A 13 5.62 -21.93 23.24
C LYS A 13 4.72 -21.00 22.44
N LEU A 14 3.40 -21.18 22.50
CA LEU A 14 2.44 -20.31 21.84
C LEU A 14 2.53 -18.87 22.38
N THR A 15 2.59 -18.69 23.69
CA THR A 15 2.77 -17.36 24.31
C THR A 15 4.06 -16.69 23.84
N ARG A 16 5.18 -17.43 23.77
CA ARG A 16 6.43 -16.89 23.22
C ARG A 16 6.29 -16.46 21.77
N ASN A 17 5.65 -17.27 20.94
CA ASN A 17 5.44 -16.96 19.53
C ASN A 17 4.55 -15.73 19.36
N LEU A 18 3.46 -15.61 20.14
CA LEU A 18 2.57 -14.46 20.10
C LEU A 18 3.27 -13.18 20.55
N ASN A 19 4.10 -13.24 21.59
CA ASN A 19 4.89 -12.08 22.03
C ASN A 19 5.89 -11.63 20.95
N CYS A 20 6.52 -12.58 20.25
CA CYS A 20 7.39 -12.27 19.12
C CYS A 20 6.61 -11.60 17.97
N LEU A 21 5.42 -12.12 17.66
CA LEU A 21 4.52 -11.56 16.65
C LEU A 21 4.08 -10.13 17.00
N PHE A 22 3.76 -9.87 18.27
CA PHE A 22 3.47 -8.53 18.76
C PHE A 22 4.64 -7.56 18.55
N GLY A 23 5.87 -8.00 18.82
CA GLY A 23 7.07 -7.21 18.55
C GLY A 23 7.21 -6.87 17.06
N LEU A 24 7.02 -7.84 16.18
CA LEU A 24 7.08 -7.63 14.73
C LEU A 24 5.97 -6.69 14.22
N ILE A 25 4.77 -6.76 14.81
CA ILE A 25 3.67 -5.84 14.47
C ILE A 25 4.00 -4.42 14.93
N ALA A 26 4.53 -4.25 16.15
CA ALA A 26 4.94 -2.94 16.65
C ALA A 26 6.05 -2.32 15.79
N GLU A 27 7.06 -3.12 15.39
CA GLU A 27 8.08 -2.68 14.43
C GLU A 27 7.43 -2.28 13.10
N ALA A 28 6.52 -3.09 12.57
CA ALA A 28 5.80 -2.76 11.33
C ALA A 28 4.97 -1.48 11.45
N GLU A 29 4.39 -1.20 12.62
CA GLU A 29 3.69 0.05 12.94
C GLU A 29 4.64 1.26 12.99
N GLU A 30 5.86 1.11 13.52
CA GLU A 30 6.89 2.17 13.45
C GLU A 30 7.30 2.48 12.00
N TYR A 31 7.43 1.44 11.16
CA TYR A 31 7.66 1.58 9.73
C TYR A 31 6.40 1.97 8.94
N HIS A 32 5.24 2.02 9.58
CA HIS A 32 4.00 2.54 9.03
C HIS A 32 3.99 4.08 9.00
N THR A 33 5.16 4.70 8.84
CA THR A 33 5.22 6.10 8.43
C THR A 33 4.57 6.18 7.06
N GLN A 34 3.48 6.95 6.94
CA GLN A 34 2.79 7.16 5.67
C GLN A 34 3.82 7.47 4.59
N TRP A 35 3.93 6.59 3.59
CA TRP A 35 4.90 6.75 2.52
C TRP A 35 4.70 8.12 1.87
N GLN A 36 5.68 9.01 2.03
CA GLN A 36 5.66 10.33 1.44
C GLN A 36 6.28 10.26 0.05
N PHE A 37 5.57 10.79 -0.95
CA PHE A 37 6.08 10.87 -2.31
C PHE A 37 7.38 11.71 -2.31
N PRO A 38 8.48 11.25 -2.92
CA PRO A 38 9.73 11.99 -2.92
C PRO A 38 9.57 13.35 -3.59
N THR A 39 9.79 14.44 -2.84
CA THR A 39 9.78 15.82 -3.37
C THR A 39 11.14 16.25 -3.92
N VAL A 40 12.21 15.52 -3.58
CA VAL A 40 13.58 15.81 -4.01
C VAL A 40 13.94 14.96 -5.24
N LEU A 41 14.49 15.61 -6.26
CA LEU A 41 14.81 15.00 -7.57
C LEU A 41 15.60 13.68 -7.45
N LYS A 42 16.63 13.64 -6.60
CA LYS A 42 17.48 12.46 -6.40
C LYS A 42 16.70 11.29 -5.79
N GLY A 43 15.82 11.56 -4.83
CA GLY A 43 14.95 10.56 -4.22
C GLY A 43 13.88 10.06 -5.18
N LEU A 44 13.38 10.95 -6.05
CA LEU A 44 12.44 10.59 -7.11
C LEU A 44 13.08 9.67 -8.16
N GLN A 45 14.28 10.00 -8.64
CA GLN A 45 15.03 9.16 -9.58
C GLN A 45 15.28 7.76 -9.01
N GLN A 46 15.75 7.69 -7.76
CA GLN A 46 15.98 6.41 -7.09
C GLN A 46 14.68 5.62 -6.93
N PHE A 47 13.57 6.27 -6.57
CA PHE A 47 12.26 5.63 -6.48
C PHE A 47 11.80 5.06 -7.83
N LEU A 48 11.91 5.86 -8.90
CA LEU A 48 11.53 5.45 -10.25
C LEU A 48 12.32 4.22 -10.72
N THR A 49 13.61 4.13 -10.37
CA THR A 49 14.46 3.00 -10.73
C THR A 49 14.24 1.77 -9.85
N THR A 50 13.99 1.95 -8.55
CA THR A 50 13.92 0.84 -7.58
C THR A 50 12.55 0.19 -7.50
N LYS A 51 11.47 0.90 -7.88
CA LYS A 51 10.09 0.43 -7.71
C LYS A 51 9.27 0.53 -9.01
N PRO A 52 9.70 -0.10 -10.11
CA PRO A 52 9.05 0.04 -11.42
C PRO A 52 7.58 -0.41 -11.43
N ILE A 53 7.23 -1.45 -10.67
CA ILE A 53 5.86 -1.96 -10.57
C ILE A 53 4.91 -0.90 -9.97
N ILE A 54 5.32 -0.26 -8.87
CA ILE A 54 4.53 0.77 -8.21
C ILE A 54 4.38 2.00 -9.10
N VAL A 55 5.43 2.35 -9.85
CA VAL A 55 5.40 3.47 -10.80
C VAL A 55 4.41 3.18 -11.93
N GLN A 56 4.43 1.97 -12.48
CA GLN A 56 3.50 1.57 -13.52
C GLN A 56 2.04 1.65 -13.03
N GLU A 57 1.74 1.09 -11.86
CA GLU A 57 0.40 1.19 -11.26
C GLU A 57 -0.02 2.65 -11.02
N LEU A 58 0.92 3.51 -10.63
CA LEU A 58 0.66 4.94 -10.44
C LEU A 58 0.31 5.63 -11.77
N CYS A 59 1.06 5.32 -12.83
CA CYS A 59 0.80 5.82 -14.18
C CYS A 59 -0.57 5.37 -14.71
N GLU A 60 -0.92 4.10 -14.51
CA GLU A 60 -2.22 3.56 -14.92
C GLU A 60 -3.39 4.22 -14.17
N LYS A 61 -3.24 4.47 -12.86
CA LYS A 61 -4.21 5.23 -12.07
C LYS A 61 -4.36 6.67 -12.57
N LEU A 62 -3.26 7.34 -12.90
CA LEU A 62 -3.26 8.70 -13.42
C LEU A 62 -3.96 8.79 -14.78
N GLU A 63 -3.69 7.87 -15.69
CA GLU A 63 -4.37 7.82 -17.00
C GLU A 63 -5.87 7.54 -16.84
N THR A 64 -6.24 6.66 -15.90
CA THR A 64 -7.66 6.38 -15.60
C THR A 64 -8.38 7.61 -15.05
N GLN A 65 -7.74 8.37 -14.15
CA GLN A 65 -8.30 9.62 -13.62
C GLN A 65 -8.39 10.70 -14.69
N LYS A 66 -7.37 10.83 -15.56
CA LYS A 66 -7.39 11.74 -16.69
C LYS A 66 -8.56 11.43 -17.63
N GLU A 67 -8.72 10.17 -18.04
CA GLU A 67 -9.83 9.77 -18.91
C GLU A 67 -11.20 10.04 -18.25
N SER A 68 -11.31 9.82 -16.94
CA SER A 68 -12.50 10.15 -16.16
C SER A 68 -12.81 11.65 -16.18
N ALA A 69 -11.80 12.49 -15.99
CA ALA A 69 -11.94 13.94 -16.07
C ALA A 69 -12.33 14.41 -17.47
N TRP A 70 -11.74 13.84 -18.53
CA TRP A 70 -12.13 14.12 -19.91
C TRP A 70 -13.57 13.72 -20.21
N LYS A 71 -14.01 12.56 -19.69
CA LYS A 71 -15.39 12.10 -19.84
C LYS A 71 -16.38 13.05 -19.16
N ILE A 72 -16.07 13.52 -17.96
CA ILE A 72 -16.87 14.55 -17.26
C ILE A 72 -16.92 15.84 -18.07
N GLY A 73 -15.77 16.30 -18.59
CA GLY A 73 -15.70 17.50 -19.45
C GLY A 73 -16.58 17.37 -20.70
N ARG A 74 -16.56 16.23 -21.39
CA ARG A 74 -17.45 15.99 -22.55
C ARG A 74 -18.92 15.97 -22.18
N ILE A 75 -19.28 15.39 -21.03
CA ILE A 75 -20.67 15.38 -20.55
C ILE A 75 -21.14 16.81 -20.28
N LEU A 76 -20.31 17.64 -19.63
CA LEU A 76 -20.63 19.04 -19.38
C LEU A 76 -20.80 19.85 -20.67
N ILE A 77 -19.93 19.65 -21.66
CA ILE A 77 -20.05 20.29 -22.97
C ILE A 77 -21.35 19.87 -23.67
N ASN A 78 -21.69 18.58 -23.65
CA ASN A 78 -22.91 18.07 -24.26
C ASN A 78 -24.18 18.62 -23.59
N ILE A 79 -24.20 18.71 -22.25
CA ILE A 79 -25.33 19.30 -21.50
C ILE A 79 -25.47 20.79 -21.83
N CYS A 80 -24.36 21.54 -21.94
CA CYS A 80 -24.42 22.95 -22.34
C CYS A 80 -24.90 23.12 -23.79
N SER A 81 -24.63 22.17 -24.69
CA SER A 81 -25.09 22.24 -26.08
C SER A 81 -26.54 21.82 -26.30
N THR A 82 -27.15 21.07 -25.38
CA THR A 82 -28.59 20.71 -25.43
C THR A 82 -29.50 21.68 -24.68
N LEU A 83 -28.93 22.67 -23.97
CA LEU A 83 -29.68 23.73 -23.29
C LEU A 83 -29.81 25.03 -24.12
N VAL A 84 -29.26 25.06 -25.33
CA VAL A 84 -29.42 26.13 -26.35
C VAL A 84 -30.30 25.62 -27.47
#